data_AF-A0A7X7AF68-F1
#
_entry.id   AF-A0A7X7AF68-F1
#
_cell.length_a   1.000
_cell.length_b   1.000
_cell.length_c   1.000
_cell.angle_alpha   90.00
_cell.angle_beta   90.00
_cell.angle_gamma   90.00
#
_symmetry.space_group_name_H-M   'P 1'
#
loop_
_entity.id
_entity.type
_entity.pdbx_description
1 polymer ?
#
loop_
_entity_poly.entity_id
_entity_poly.type
_entity_poly.pdbx_seq_one_letter_code
_entity_poly.pdbx_strand_id
1 'polypeptide(L)'
;MRYTYPTYRLVAIDLDDTLLNNDLKISERTQQAIKEAQQQGVQVTLATGRMFRSAAPYAEQLGLNIPLITYQGALVKNSRSGEVLYHRPVPQRLVQPVAERVMSFGYHLQMYYEDRLCMEKLTPEG
;
A
#
# COMPACT_ATOMS: atom_id res chain seq x y z
N MET A 1 -9.03 -19.90 32.65
CA MET A 1 -8.13 -19.73 31.49
C MET A 1 -7.84 -18.23 31.33
N ARG A 2 -6.58 -17.81 31.39
CA ARG A 2 -6.21 -16.42 31.07
C ARG A 2 -5.86 -16.37 29.58
N TYR A 3 -6.65 -15.65 28.79
CA TYR A 3 -6.26 -15.32 27.42
C TYR A 3 -5.11 -14.33 27.50
N THR A 4 -3.89 -14.77 27.22
CA THR A 4 -2.75 -13.88 27.04
C THR A 4 -2.76 -13.40 25.60
N TYR A 5 -3.24 -12.17 25.38
CA TYR A 5 -3.10 -11.52 24.08
C TYR A 5 -1.62 -11.27 23.79
N PRO A 6 -1.19 -11.34 22.51
CA PRO A 6 0.16 -10.94 22.16
C PRO A 6 0.36 -9.46 22.52
N THR A 7 1.56 -9.11 22.99
CA THR A 7 1.93 -7.73 23.34
C THR A 7 1.65 -6.76 22.20
N TYR A 8 1.89 -7.21 20.97
CA TYR A 8 1.54 -6.50 19.74
C TYR A 8 0.37 -7.20 19.06
N ARG A 9 -0.66 -6.43 18.69
CA ARG A 9 -1.86 -6.96 18.02
C ARG A 9 -1.83 -6.76 16.49
N LEU A 10 -1.09 -5.77 16.03
CA LEU A 10 -0.95 -5.43 14.61
C LEU A 10 0.48 -4.98 14.33
N VAL A 11 1.03 -5.44 13.21
CA VAL A 11 2.24 -4.92 12.59
C VAL A 11 1.86 -4.41 11.20
N ALA A 12 2.10 -3.12 10.95
CA ALA A 12 1.98 -2.53 9.63
C ALA A 12 3.39 -2.35 9.05
N ILE A 13 3.62 -2.85 7.83
CA ILE A 13 4.95 -2.89 7.21
C ILE A 13 4.90 -2.11 5.90
N ASP A 14 5.86 -1.20 5.70
CA ASP A 14 6.06 -0.57 4.40
C ASP A 14 6.68 -1.53 3.37
N LEU A 15 6.48 -1.24 2.09
CA LEU A 15 7.00 -2.07 1.00
C LEU A 15 8.42 -1.67 0.60
N ASP A 16 8.54 -0.54 -0.09
CA ASP A 16 9.80 -0.09 -0.66
C ASP A 16 10.81 0.27 0.43
N ASP A 17 12.07 -0.11 0.23
CA ASP A 17 13.17 0.08 1.18
C ASP A 17 12.94 -0.47 2.59
N THR A 18 11.91 -1.31 2.78
CA THR A 18 11.53 -1.92 4.07
C THR A 18 11.31 -3.42 3.95
N LEU A 19 10.21 -3.85 3.31
CA LEU A 19 9.89 -5.27 3.11
C LEU A 19 10.59 -5.84 1.88
N LEU A 20 10.67 -5.04 0.83
CA LEU A 20 11.23 -5.42 -0.46
C LEU A 20 12.73 -5.12 -0.50
N ASN A 21 13.50 -6.06 -1.06
CA ASN A 21 14.90 -5.81 -1.39
C ASN A 21 15.01 -5.05 -2.73
N ASN A 22 16.25 -4.76 -3.16
CA ASN A 22 16.53 -4.06 -4.43
C ASN A 22 16.00 -4.79 -5.68
N ASP A 23 15.71 -6.09 -5.59
CA ASP A 23 15.10 -6.88 -6.67
C ASP A 23 13.56 -6.90 -6.59
N LEU A 24 12.98 -6.07 -5.72
CA LEU A 24 11.55 -6.01 -5.41
C LEU A 24 10.97 -7.33 -4.89
N LYS A 25 11.79 -8.12 -4.18
CA LYS A 25 11.44 -9.41 -3.61
C LYS A 25 11.42 -9.37 -2.08
N ILE A 26 10.57 -10.21 -1.49
CA ILE A 26 10.54 -10.47 -0.05
C ILE A 26 11.51 -11.62 0.26
N SER A 27 12.50 -11.39 1.11
CA SER A 27 13.45 -12.44 1.51
C SER A 27 12.78 -13.56 2.30
N GLU A 28 13.28 -14.79 2.16
CA GLU A 28 12.76 -15.97 2.88
C GLU A 28 12.73 -15.77 4.39
N ARG A 29 13.80 -15.17 4.94
CA ARG A 29 13.90 -14.81 6.36
C ARG A 29 12.72 -13.93 6.80
N THR A 30 12.34 -12.95 5.98
CA THR A 30 11.26 -12.01 6.32
C THR A 30 9.89 -12.65 6.17
N GLN A 31 9.69 -13.48 5.13
CA GLN A 31 8.47 -14.27 4.98
C GLN A 31 8.25 -15.19 6.20
N GLN A 32 9.31 -15.84 6.66
CA GLN A 32 9.25 -16.72 7.83
C GLN A 32 8.94 -15.93 9.12
N ALA A 33 9.57 -14.77 9.33
CA ALA A 33 9.27 -13.91 10.48
C ALA A 33 7.81 -13.41 10.49
N ILE A 34 7.26 -13.04 9.33
CA ILE A 34 5.85 -12.64 9.20
C ILE A 34 4.93 -13.81 9.55
N LYS A 35 5.24 -15.01 9.05
CA LYS A 35 4.48 -16.23 9.34
C LYS A 35 4.48 -16.56 10.84
N GLU A 36 5.62 -16.44 11.51
CA GLU A 36 5.74 -16.65 12.96
C GLU A 36 4.92 -15.63 13.76
N ALA A 37 4.92 -14.36 13.36
CA ALA A 37 4.08 -13.34 13.97
C ALA A 37 2.58 -13.67 13.81
N GLN A 38 2.16 -14.09 12.61
CA GLN A 38 0.79 -14.52 12.36
C GLN A 38 0.38 -15.74 13.22
N GLN A 39 1.28 -16.71 13.39
CA GLN A 39 1.06 -17.89 14.24
C GLN A 39 0.89 -17.53 15.72
N GLN A 40 1.48 -16.42 16.17
CA GLN A 40 1.29 -15.87 17.52
C GLN A 40 0.01 -15.03 17.65
N GLY A 41 -0.82 -14.97 16.61
CA GLY A 41 -2.07 -14.20 16.59
C GLY A 41 -1.89 -12.72 16.34
N VAL A 42 -0.69 -12.29 15.92
CA VAL A 42 -0.43 -10.90 15.50
C VAL A 42 -0.95 -10.72 14.08
N GLN A 43 -1.76 -9.69 13.86
CA GLN A 43 -2.16 -9.32 12.50
C GLN A 43 -1.00 -8.61 11.80
N VAL A 44 -0.79 -8.92 10.52
CA VAL A 44 0.23 -8.25 9.69
C VAL A 44 -0.45 -7.64 8.49
N THR A 45 -0.21 -6.36 8.23
CA THR A 45 -0.73 -5.64 7.05
C THR A 45 0.37 -4.84 6.35
N LEU A 46 0.10 -4.42 5.12
CA LEU A 46 0.96 -3.54 4.33
C LEU A 46 0.46 -2.10 4.43
N ALA A 47 1.40 -1.16 4.56
CA ALA A 47 1.15 0.28 4.55
C ALA A 47 2.15 0.99 3.64
N THR A 48 1.70 1.45 2.47
CA THR A 48 2.60 1.86 1.39
C THR A 48 2.08 3.05 0.58
N GLY A 49 2.99 3.78 -0.04
CA GLY A 49 2.68 4.77 -1.08
C GLY A 49 2.16 4.17 -2.38
N ARG A 50 2.42 2.87 -2.63
CA ARG A 50 2.05 2.18 -3.87
C ARG A 50 0.54 2.16 -4.11
N MET A 51 0.18 1.96 -5.38
CA MET A 51 -1.20 1.69 -5.80
C MET A 51 -1.70 0.38 -5.19
N PHE A 52 -3.02 0.22 -5.07
CA PHE A 52 -3.59 -1.02 -4.56
C PHE A 52 -3.20 -2.23 -5.43
N ARG A 53 -3.30 -2.11 -6.77
CA ARG A 53 -2.92 -3.19 -7.69
C ARG A 53 -1.46 -3.64 -7.59
N SER A 54 -0.55 -2.75 -7.19
CA SER A 54 0.88 -3.08 -7.09
C SER A 54 1.28 -3.56 -5.70
N ALA A 55 0.47 -3.30 -4.67
CA ALA A 55 0.67 -3.83 -3.32
C ALA A 55 0.00 -5.20 -3.11
N ALA A 56 -1.17 -5.43 -3.71
CA ALA A 56 -1.97 -6.63 -3.51
C ALA A 56 -1.23 -7.97 -3.80
N PRO A 57 -0.39 -8.09 -4.85
CA PRO A 57 0.35 -9.33 -5.09
C PRO A 57 1.30 -9.73 -3.96
N TYR A 58 1.90 -8.75 -3.26
CA TYR A 58 2.77 -9.02 -2.11
C TYR A 58 1.96 -9.47 -0.89
N ALA A 59 0.78 -8.88 -0.67
CA ALA A 59 -0.14 -9.35 0.36
C ALA A 59 -0.59 -10.79 0.10
N GLU A 60 -0.87 -11.13 -1.17
CA GLU A 60 -1.22 -12.49 -1.59
C GLU A 60 -0.06 -13.47 -1.36
N GLN A 61 1.16 -13.10 -1.77
CA GLN A 61 2.38 -13.90 -1.55
C GLN A 61 2.58 -14.24 -0.06
N LEU A 62 2.30 -13.28 0.83
CA LEU A 62 2.41 -13.43 2.28
C LEU A 62 1.18 -14.08 2.93
N GLY A 63 0.14 -14.43 2.15
CA GLY A 63 -1.10 -14.99 2.67
C GLY A 63 -1.89 -14.04 3.57
N LEU A 64 -1.74 -12.71 3.39
CA LEU A 64 -2.42 -11.70 4.20
C LEU A 64 -3.89 -11.57 3.77
N ASN A 65 -4.81 -11.82 4.70
CA ASN A 65 -6.24 -11.64 4.54
C ASN A 65 -6.76 -10.50 5.43
N ILE A 66 -6.31 -9.28 5.17
CA ILE A 66 -6.58 -8.09 5.98
C ILE A 66 -6.60 -6.82 5.09
N PRO A 67 -7.21 -5.70 5.53
CA PRO A 67 -7.13 -4.43 4.81
C PRO A 67 -5.71 -3.89 4.64
N LEU A 68 -5.36 -3.57 3.39
CA LEU A 68 -4.11 -2.91 3.01
C LEU A 68 -4.29 -1.40 3.04
N ILE A 69 -3.25 -0.68 3.45
CA ILE A 69 -3.19 0.78 3.48
C ILE A 69 -2.35 1.23 2.28
N THR A 70 -2.96 1.86 1.28
CA THR A 70 -2.32 2.21 0.00
C THR A 70 -2.52 3.68 -0.38
N TYR A 71 -1.81 4.15 -1.40
CA TYR A 71 -1.79 5.56 -1.82
C TYR A 71 -1.47 6.51 -0.66
N GLN A 72 -0.41 6.21 0.10
CA GLN A 72 -0.03 6.99 1.28
C GLN A 72 -1.15 7.07 2.33
N GLY A 73 -1.98 6.03 2.41
CA GLY A 73 -3.11 5.93 3.34
C GLY A 73 -4.41 6.58 2.85
N ALA A 74 -4.47 7.05 1.61
CA ALA A 74 -5.72 7.56 1.04
C ALA A 74 -6.75 6.45 0.77
N LEU A 75 -6.33 5.18 0.67
CA LEU A 75 -7.24 4.03 0.55
C LEU A 75 -6.89 2.95 1.57
N VAL A 76 -7.90 2.45 2.28
CA VAL A 76 -7.82 1.21 3.06
C VAL A 76 -8.83 0.22 2.49
N LYS A 77 -8.34 -0.86 1.88
CA LYS A 77 -9.15 -1.83 1.15
C LYS A 77 -8.71 -3.25 1.48
N ASN A 78 -9.67 -4.13 1.75
CA ASN A 78 -9.41 -5.54 1.99
C ASN A 78 -8.83 -6.21 0.73
N SER A 79 -7.67 -6.86 0.88
CA SER A 79 -6.97 -7.53 -0.23
C SER A 79 -7.78 -8.65 -0.88
N ARG A 80 -8.66 -9.32 -0.13
CA ARG A 80 -9.44 -10.48 -0.58
C ARG A 80 -10.89 -10.15 -0.89
N SER A 81 -11.61 -9.53 0.04
CA SER A 81 -13.05 -9.22 -0.17
C SER A 81 -13.26 -8.04 -1.12
N GLY A 82 -12.24 -7.20 -1.30
CA GLY A 82 -12.35 -5.95 -2.05
C GLY A 82 -13.12 -4.85 -1.33
N GLU A 83 -13.58 -5.09 -0.10
CA GLU A 83 -14.27 -4.12 0.73
C GLU A 83 -13.39 -2.89 0.97
N VAL A 84 -13.94 -1.70 0.74
CA VAL A 84 -13.28 -0.43 1.03
C VAL A 84 -13.70 0.02 2.42
N LEU A 85 -12.76 0.04 3.35
CA LEU A 85 -12.99 0.48 4.73
C LEU A 85 -12.80 1.98 4.88
N TYR A 86 -11.92 2.57 4.07
CA TYR A 86 -11.64 4.00 4.10
C TYR A 86 -11.16 4.46 2.72
N HIS A 87 -11.61 5.63 2.30
CA HIS A 87 -11.19 6.26 1.05
C HIS A 87 -11.26 7.79 1.17
N ARG A 88 -10.12 8.45 0.99
CA ARG A 88 -9.98 9.91 1.04
C ARG A 88 -9.14 10.41 -0.14
N PRO A 89 -9.73 10.48 -1.35
CA PRO A 89 -9.05 11.01 -2.53
C PRO A 89 -8.88 12.53 -2.44
N VAL A 90 -8.06 13.09 -3.33
CA VAL A 90 -8.04 14.54 -3.57
C VAL A 90 -9.44 14.97 -4.04
N PRO A 91 -10.06 15.98 -3.40
CA PRO A 91 -11.38 16.46 -3.82
C PRO A 91 -11.39 16.88 -5.30
N GLN A 92 -12.40 16.45 -6.05
CA GLN A 92 -12.52 16.71 -7.50
C GLN A 92 -12.32 18.19 -7.86
N ARG A 93 -12.90 19.10 -7.06
CA ARG A 93 -12.76 20.56 -7.24
C ARG A 93 -11.32 21.08 -7.20
N LEU A 94 -10.40 20.33 -6.60
CA LEU A 94 -8.99 20.69 -6.47
C LEU A 94 -8.12 20.04 -7.55
N VAL A 95 -8.61 19.02 -8.26
CA VAL A 95 -7.81 18.25 -9.23
C VAL A 95 -7.26 19.17 -10.32
N GLN A 96 -8.13 19.90 -11.02
CA GLN A 96 -7.72 20.79 -12.11
C GLN A 96 -6.83 21.95 -11.62
N PRO A 97 -7.20 22.74 -10.59
CA PRO A 97 -6.36 23.84 -10.11
C PRO A 97 -4.96 23.40 -9.64
N VAL A 98 -4.87 22.24 -8.97
CA VAL A 98 -3.57 21.70 -8.52
C VAL A 98 -2.76 21.22 -9.73
N ALA A 99 -3.36 20.49 -10.66
CA ALA A 99 -2.69 20.02 -11.86
C ALA A 99 -2.11 21.18 -12.68
N GLU A 100 -2.92 22.20 -12.97
CA GLU A 100 -2.49 23.41 -13.70
C GLU A 100 -1.34 24.12 -12.99
N ARG A 101 -1.42 24.23 -11.66
CA ARG A 101 -0.36 24.87 -10.86
C ARG A 101 0.95 24.08 -10.92
N VAL A 102 0.89 22.75 -10.76
CA VAL A 102 2.08 21.87 -10.83
C VAL A 102 2.72 21.94 -12.22
N MET A 103 1.92 21.83 -13.28
CA MET A 103 2.40 21.92 -14.66
C MET A 103 2.98 23.31 -14.98
N SER A 104 2.43 24.39 -14.40
CA SER A 104 2.96 25.76 -14.59
C SER A 104 4.38 25.94 -14.05
N PHE A 105 4.82 25.09 -13.12
CA PHE A 105 6.19 25.07 -12.60
C PHE A 105 7.14 24.19 -13.44
N GLY A 106 6.63 23.52 -14.48
CA GLY A 106 7.41 22.59 -15.28
C GLY A 106 7.66 21.24 -14.60
N TYR A 107 6.94 20.92 -13.52
CA TYR A 107 7.02 19.61 -12.88
C TYR A 107 6.16 18.58 -13.61
N HIS A 108 6.65 17.35 -13.65
CA HIS A 108 5.89 16.22 -14.16
C HIS A 108 4.76 15.83 -13.19
N LEU A 109 3.57 15.58 -13.73
CA LEU A 109 2.39 15.21 -12.96
C LEU A 109 2.06 13.72 -13.11
N GLN A 110 2.06 13.01 -11.99
CA GLN A 110 1.53 11.66 -11.86
C GLN A 110 0.30 11.68 -10.95
N MET A 111 -0.79 11.06 -11.40
CA MET A 111 -2.05 10.98 -10.66
C MET A 111 -2.55 9.54 -10.63
N TYR A 112 -3.33 9.20 -9.62
CA TYR A 112 -4.04 7.93 -9.55
C TYR A 112 -5.54 8.14 -9.65
N TYR A 113 -6.17 7.51 -10.64
CA TYR A 113 -7.61 7.55 -10.84
C TYR A 113 -8.15 6.14 -11.02
N GLU A 114 -9.07 5.72 -10.14
CA GLU A 114 -9.64 4.35 -10.16
C GLU A 114 -8.56 3.27 -10.25
N ASP A 115 -7.52 3.44 -9.41
CA ASP A 115 -6.35 2.56 -9.32
C ASP A 115 -5.48 2.53 -10.60
N ARG A 116 -5.78 3.34 -11.61
CA ARG A 116 -4.94 3.55 -12.80
C ARG A 116 -3.97 4.71 -12.58
N LEU A 117 -2.75 4.57 -13.09
CA LEU A 117 -1.78 5.65 -13.19
C LEU A 117 -2.12 6.54 -14.40
N CYS A 118 -2.22 7.85 -14.17
CA CYS A 118 -2.48 8.87 -15.17
C CYS A 118 -1.32 9.87 -15.17
N MET A 119 -0.82 10.18 -16.36
CA MET A 119 0.38 11.01 -16.56
C MET A 119 0.17 11.86 -17.80
N GLU A 120 0.76 13.06 -17.83
CA GLU A 120 0.67 13.95 -18.99
C GLU A 120 1.42 13.39 -20.22
N LYS A 121 2.53 12.68 -19.96
CA LYS A 121 3.42 12.04 -20.93
C LYS A 121 4.18 10.93 -20.21
N LEU A 122 4.60 9.91 -20.95
CA LEU A 122 5.51 8.89 -20.42
C LEU A 122 6.93 9.47 -20.34
N THR A 123 7.64 9.27 -19.25
CA THR A 123 9.07 9.63 -19.15
C THR A 123 9.94 8.37 -19.07
N PRO A 124 11.28 8.45 -19.26
CA PRO A 124 12.17 7.30 -19.09
C PRO A 124 12.10 6.67 -17.69
N GLU A 125 11.73 7.46 -16.69
CA GLU A 125 11.54 7.06 -15.30
C GLU A 125 10.17 6.42 -15.03
N GLY A 126 9.28 6.43 -16.03
CA GLY A 126 7.86 6.12 -15.90
C GLY A 126 7.02 7.39 -15.88
#